data_AF-A0A955WVL0-F1
#
_entry.id   AF-A0A955WVL0-F1
#
_cell.length_a   1.000
_cell.length_b   1.000
_cell.length_c   1.000
_cell.angle_alpha   90.00
_cell.angle_beta   90.00
_cell.angle_gamma   90.00
#
_symmetry.space_group_name_H-M   'P 1'
#
loop_
_entity.id
_entity.type
_entity.pdbx_description
1 polymer ?
#
loop_
_entity_poly.entity_id
_entity_poly.type
_entity_poly.pdbx_seq_one_letter_code
_entity_poly.pdbx_strand_id
1 'polypeptide(L)'
;MDFGEALEKIITLVVVLNVLRGLVGRLTGHKAGEAQSPEPLARPPAMDGPEAHAGWADQARLRFADALRQAEGLAARLDDLHRSLAADDPRTADLRDIIRHPTQSTLDEALIRLQRGVALAASAEPGDLEVLVSETPLYAEAFEALGATQTRAAVIEGLVRARRAEVGFLGDADAVARALLAPLTAFAQAEGVPLPAQRPICVPADQDAEMVILGLFPDHPVIFVPRDFGDEVPRWPAVAHEVGHVFWRAVPGFADEAAFFAPGAGPAWLPRQEGRKLLFDLGAALGAWQMELVCDAFAVLLTGPAGLRGLVHAFEDAGDPQAVARAHVGFGGRTLDEHPPAELRVRVAARVLDRMGFDREAKALLGQWVQLHGEQPHLVIPTLFGSALGWPIEAVEDAAWKMIRQMLDHRFASLGGRGLESVPGLAVGPGLWGRALARVPHLLEGVAFNDDARVVLMAAVEAAAEHPN
;
A
#
# COMPACT_ATOMS: atom_id res chain seq x y z
N MET A 1 3.44 -29.35 12.64
CA MET A 1 3.45 -28.00 13.23
C MET A 1 3.18 -28.14 14.71
N ASP A 2 4.10 -27.70 15.56
CA ASP A 2 3.95 -27.75 17.02
C ASP A 2 2.87 -26.74 17.44
N PHE A 3 1.98 -27.15 18.34
CA PHE A 3 0.92 -26.29 18.88
C PHE A 3 1.50 -25.04 19.57
N GLY A 4 2.70 -25.15 20.16
CA GLY A 4 3.42 -24.00 20.71
C GLY A 4 3.82 -22.96 19.67
N GLU A 5 4.27 -23.42 18.49
CA GLU A 5 4.71 -22.57 17.37
C GLU A 5 3.51 -21.86 16.71
N ALA A 6 2.38 -22.55 16.57
CA ALA A 6 1.14 -21.96 16.09
C ALA A 6 0.58 -20.90 17.06
N LEU A 7 0.69 -21.14 18.38
CA LEU A 7 0.21 -20.21 19.39
C LEU A 7 1.07 -18.93 19.45
N GLU A 8 2.38 -19.03 19.28
CA GLU A 8 3.30 -17.87 19.27
C GLU A 8 3.12 -17.00 18.01
N LYS A 9 2.87 -17.62 16.85
CA LYS A 9 2.48 -16.93 15.61
C LYS A 9 1.15 -16.20 15.77
N ILE A 10 0.15 -16.85 16.40
CA ILE A 10 -1.15 -16.22 16.71
C ILE A 10 -0.98 -15.04 17.68
N ILE A 11 -0.17 -15.17 18.73
CA ILE A 11 0.02 -14.10 19.72
C ILE A 11 0.72 -12.88 19.08
N THR A 12 1.77 -13.09 18.30
CA THR A 12 2.51 -12.00 17.64
C THR A 12 1.64 -11.28 16.62
N LEU A 13 0.86 -12.04 15.83
CA LEU A 13 -0.11 -11.51 14.89
C LEU A 13 -1.23 -10.74 15.60
N VAL A 14 -1.77 -11.27 16.69
CA VAL A 14 -2.79 -10.60 17.51
C VAL A 14 -2.25 -9.31 18.14
N VAL A 15 -0.97 -9.24 18.51
CA VAL A 15 -0.37 -8.01 19.05
C VAL A 15 -0.19 -6.94 17.98
N VAL A 16 0.32 -7.30 16.80
CA VAL A 16 0.44 -6.35 15.67
C VAL A 16 -0.94 -5.89 15.21
N LEU A 17 -1.90 -6.82 15.08
CA LEU A 17 -3.28 -6.50 14.74
C LEU A 17 -3.98 -5.68 15.81
N ASN A 18 -3.76 -5.92 17.11
CA ASN A 18 -4.35 -5.08 18.15
C ASN A 18 -3.72 -3.68 18.20
N VAL A 19 -2.43 -3.56 17.86
CA VAL A 19 -1.79 -2.25 17.69
C VAL A 19 -2.40 -1.52 16.49
N LEU A 20 -2.48 -2.17 15.32
CA LEU A 20 -3.03 -1.59 14.09
C LEU A 20 -4.53 -1.31 14.19
N ARG A 21 -5.34 -2.27 14.65
CA ARG A 21 -6.78 -2.15 14.88
C ARG A 21 -7.11 -1.17 16.02
N GLY A 22 -6.25 -1.10 17.04
CA GLY A 22 -6.31 -0.06 18.06
C GLY A 22 -5.95 1.33 17.51
N LEU A 23 -5.11 1.42 16.48
CA LEU A 23 -4.75 2.66 15.79
C LEU A 23 -5.85 3.10 14.83
N VAL A 24 -6.37 2.18 14.02
CA VAL A 24 -7.54 2.36 13.15
C VAL A 24 -8.75 2.72 13.99
N GLY A 25 -9.05 1.98 15.06
CA GLY A 25 -10.13 2.29 16.00
C GLY A 25 -9.95 3.66 16.69
N ARG A 26 -8.71 4.11 16.91
CA ARG A 26 -8.43 5.47 17.41
C ARG A 26 -8.69 6.56 16.35
N LEU A 27 -8.46 6.26 15.07
CA LEU A 27 -8.72 7.16 13.95
C LEU A 27 -10.20 7.13 13.48
N THR A 28 -10.91 6.02 13.71
CA THR A 28 -12.33 5.81 13.32
C THR A 28 -13.32 5.85 14.50
N GLY A 29 -12.84 6.03 15.74
CA GLY A 29 -13.66 6.39 16.89
C GLY A 29 -14.17 5.26 17.81
N HIS A 30 -13.53 4.08 17.88
CA HIS A 30 -13.85 3.01 18.85
C HIS A 30 -12.62 2.46 19.61
N LYS A 31 -12.73 2.40 20.94
CA LYS A 31 -11.64 2.23 21.93
C LYS A 31 -11.15 0.79 22.11
N ALA A 32 -9.82 0.61 22.13
CA ALA A 32 -9.11 -0.29 23.05
C ALA A 32 -7.66 0.19 23.30
N GLY A 33 -7.29 0.36 24.58
CA GLY A 33 -5.91 0.48 25.08
C GLY A 33 -5.16 1.78 24.75
N GLU A 34 -5.47 2.84 25.49
CA GLU A 34 -5.03 4.23 25.22
C GLU A 34 -3.54 4.49 25.53
N ALA A 35 -2.72 4.63 24.49
CA ALA A 35 -1.81 5.77 24.42
C ALA A 35 -2.61 6.91 23.76
N GLN A 36 -3.11 7.85 24.57
CA GLN A 36 -3.77 9.05 24.05
C GLN A 36 -2.72 9.91 23.36
N SER A 37 -2.83 10.09 22.04
CA SER A 37 -2.19 11.23 21.39
C SER A 37 -2.69 12.47 22.12
N PRO A 38 -1.83 13.40 22.53
CA PRO A 38 -2.27 14.58 23.24
C PRO A 38 -3.27 15.34 22.37
N GLU A 39 -4.54 15.39 22.80
CA GLU A 39 -5.56 16.15 22.08
C GLU A 39 -5.13 17.63 22.04
N PRO A 40 -5.26 18.29 20.87
CA PRO A 40 -5.10 19.74 20.81
C PRO A 40 -5.95 20.40 21.90
N LEU A 41 -5.44 21.46 22.49
CA LEU A 41 -6.25 22.27 23.41
C LEU A 41 -7.48 22.76 22.65
N ALA A 42 -8.66 22.31 23.07
CA ALA A 42 -9.91 22.89 22.62
C ALA A 42 -9.85 24.40 22.90
N ARG A 43 -10.40 25.20 21.98
CA ARG A 43 -10.51 26.64 22.21
C ARG A 43 -11.13 26.86 23.60
N PRO A 44 -10.61 27.82 24.37
CA PRO A 44 -11.22 28.20 25.63
C PRO A 44 -12.72 28.38 25.39
N PRO A 45 -13.60 27.78 26.22
CA PRO A 45 -14.99 28.19 26.21
C PRO A 45 -15.03 29.70 26.45
N ALA A 46 -15.99 30.42 25.85
CA ALA A 46 -16.19 31.83 26.15
C ALA A 46 -16.50 31.97 27.64
N MET A 47 -15.48 32.21 28.45
CA MET A 47 -15.54 32.13 29.90
C MET A 47 -15.54 33.55 30.46
N ASP A 48 -16.62 33.91 31.13
CA ASP A 48 -16.73 35.21 31.79
C ASP A 48 -16.08 35.15 33.18
N GLY A 49 -14.80 35.50 33.29
CA GLY A 49 -14.17 35.85 34.56
C GLY A 49 -12.72 35.39 34.78
N PRO A 50 -11.94 36.12 35.60
CA PRO A 50 -10.50 35.88 35.79
C PRO A 50 -10.14 34.51 36.40
N GLU A 51 -11.01 33.93 37.24
CA GLU A 51 -10.80 32.59 37.82
C GLU A 51 -10.85 31.49 36.74
N ALA A 52 -11.68 31.70 35.72
CA ALA A 52 -11.88 30.76 34.63
C ALA A 52 -10.67 30.75 33.67
N HIS A 53 -10.09 31.92 33.39
CA HIS A 53 -8.84 32.05 32.65
C HIS A 53 -7.66 31.43 33.40
N ALA A 54 -7.59 31.59 34.73
CA ALA A 54 -6.55 30.97 35.55
C ALA A 54 -6.60 29.43 35.50
N GLY A 55 -7.80 28.85 35.63
CA GLY A 55 -7.98 27.40 35.54
C GLY A 55 -7.62 26.82 34.16
N TRP A 56 -7.96 27.52 33.08
CA TRP A 56 -7.56 27.12 31.73
C TRP A 56 -6.04 27.26 31.53
N ALA A 57 -5.41 28.32 32.04
CA ALA A 57 -3.97 28.53 31.93
C ALA A 57 -3.16 27.44 32.63
N ASP A 58 -3.59 27.00 33.82
CA ASP A 58 -2.97 25.88 34.53
C ASP A 58 -3.11 24.55 33.76
N GLN A 59 -4.27 24.31 33.13
CA GLN A 59 -4.43 23.15 32.24
C GLN A 59 -3.51 23.21 31.03
N ALA A 60 -3.34 24.38 30.42
CA ALA A 60 -2.43 24.56 29.30
C ALA A 60 -0.97 24.30 29.71
N ARG A 61 -0.53 24.83 30.85
CA ARG A 61 0.80 24.56 31.44
C ARG A 61 1.03 23.07 31.67
N LEU A 62 0.07 22.38 32.28
CA LEU A 62 0.13 20.94 32.52
C LEU A 62 0.24 20.17 31.21
N ARG A 63 -0.58 20.50 30.20
CA ARG A 63 -0.52 19.82 28.89
C ARG A 63 0.80 20.01 28.17
N PHE A 64 1.39 21.20 28.19
CA PHE A 64 2.72 21.43 27.61
C PHE A 64 3.80 20.62 28.34
N ALA A 65 3.77 20.61 29.68
CA ALA A 65 4.71 19.83 30.47
C ALA A 65 4.55 18.32 30.22
N ASP A 66 3.32 17.83 30.07
CA ASP A 66 3.02 16.43 29.80
C ASP A 66 3.48 16.02 28.40
N ALA A 67 3.18 16.83 27.39
CA ALA A 67 3.62 16.59 26.01
C ALA A 67 5.14 16.62 25.89
N LEU A 68 5.83 17.54 26.59
CA LEU A 68 7.29 17.56 26.64
C LEU A 68 7.84 16.26 27.23
N ARG A 69 7.32 15.79 28.38
CA ARG A 69 7.74 14.51 28.97
C ARG A 69 7.47 13.31 28.05
N GLN A 70 6.34 13.32 27.33
CA GLN A 70 6.05 12.28 26.35
C GLN A 70 7.03 12.29 25.18
N ALA A 71 7.38 13.48 24.67
CA ALA A 71 8.33 13.63 23.58
C ALA A 71 9.75 13.18 24.00
N GLU A 72 10.20 13.54 25.22
CA GLU A 72 11.48 13.10 25.78
C GLU A 72 11.52 11.57 25.97
N GLY A 73 10.45 10.99 26.50
CA GLY A 73 10.31 9.54 26.63
C GLY A 73 10.32 8.82 25.28
N LEU A 74 9.66 9.40 24.26
CA LEU A 74 9.67 8.86 22.91
C LEU A 74 11.05 8.94 22.26
N ALA A 75 11.80 10.02 22.48
CA ALA A 75 13.15 10.18 21.96
C ALA A 75 14.10 9.12 22.53
N ALA A 76 14.06 8.92 23.85
CA ALA A 76 14.84 7.87 24.50
C ALA A 76 14.51 6.47 23.96
N ARG A 77 13.21 6.19 23.77
CA ARG A 77 12.72 4.92 23.22
C ARG A 77 13.17 4.69 21.78
N LEU A 78 13.14 5.72 20.92
CA LEU A 78 13.62 5.63 19.54
C LEU A 78 15.14 5.41 19.48
N ASP A 79 15.91 6.07 20.36
CA ASP A 79 17.34 5.84 20.47
C ASP A 79 17.66 4.42 20.92
N ASP A 80 16.93 3.87 21.90
CA ASP A 80 17.06 2.48 22.34
C ASP A 80 16.72 1.50 21.20
N LEU A 81 15.61 1.76 20.49
CA LEU A 81 15.21 0.95 19.34
C LEU A 81 16.30 0.96 18.27
N HIS A 82 16.81 2.13 17.89
CA HIS A 82 17.88 2.29 16.91
C HIS A 82 19.16 1.56 17.34
N ARG A 83 19.57 1.66 18.61
CA ARG A 83 20.73 0.94 19.16
C ARG A 83 20.53 -0.58 19.14
N SER A 84 19.30 -1.05 19.33
CA SER A 84 18.99 -2.48 19.34
C SER A 84 19.10 -3.11 17.95
N LEU A 85 18.88 -2.35 16.88
CA LEU A 85 18.99 -2.83 15.51
C LEU A 85 20.48 -3.03 15.19
N ALA A 86 20.88 -4.17 14.64
CA ALA A 86 22.27 -4.35 14.22
C ALA A 86 22.56 -3.46 13.01
N ALA A 87 23.73 -2.81 12.97
CA ALA A 87 24.10 -1.94 11.85
C ALA A 87 24.19 -2.71 10.52
N ASP A 88 24.61 -3.98 10.60
CA ASP A 88 24.86 -4.82 9.43
C ASP A 88 23.70 -5.77 9.11
N ASP A 89 22.55 -5.68 9.80
CA ASP A 89 21.39 -6.53 9.47
C ASP A 89 20.58 -5.91 8.30
N PRO A 90 20.69 -6.47 7.08
CA PRO A 90 20.05 -5.89 5.89
C PRO A 90 18.53 -5.88 5.97
N ARG A 91 17.92 -6.67 6.86
CA ARG A 91 16.46 -6.74 7.08
C ARG A 91 15.94 -5.52 7.82
N THR A 92 16.78 -4.88 8.64
CA THR A 92 16.35 -3.75 9.49
C THR A 92 17.03 -2.43 9.13
N ALA A 93 17.94 -2.44 8.16
CA ALA A 93 18.67 -1.26 7.69
C ALA A 93 17.72 -0.08 7.37
N ASP A 94 16.65 -0.35 6.62
CA ASP A 94 15.71 0.70 6.18
C ASP A 94 14.93 1.30 7.36
N LEU A 95 14.59 0.47 8.35
CA LEU A 95 13.96 0.92 9.60
C LEU A 95 14.91 1.79 10.44
N ARG A 96 16.21 1.50 10.44
CA ARG A 96 17.21 2.35 11.13
C ARG A 96 17.25 3.74 10.52
N ASP A 97 17.22 3.83 9.21
CA ASP A 97 17.22 5.10 8.47
C ASP A 97 15.95 5.88 8.80
N ILE A 98 14.77 5.25 8.74
CA ILE A 98 13.49 5.87 9.08
C ILE A 98 13.44 6.40 10.51
N ILE A 99 14.01 5.65 11.47
CA ILE A 99 14.07 6.09 12.87
C ILE A 99 14.86 7.40 12.97
N ARG A 100 16.00 7.52 12.28
CA ARG A 100 16.79 8.77 12.28
C ARG A 100 16.10 9.87 11.48
N HIS A 101 15.63 9.54 10.28
CA HIS A 101 14.97 10.46 9.36
C HIS A 101 13.84 9.74 8.60
N PRO A 102 12.59 10.20 8.66
CA PRO A 102 12.17 11.49 9.22
C PRO A 102 11.81 11.45 10.72
N THR A 103 11.77 10.29 11.38
CA THR A 103 11.13 10.16 12.71
C THR A 103 11.77 11.02 13.80
N GLN A 104 13.06 10.85 14.05
CA GLN A 104 13.75 11.62 15.11
C GLN A 104 13.87 13.09 14.74
N SER A 105 14.07 13.42 13.46
CA SER A 105 14.10 14.81 13.00
C SER A 105 12.78 15.55 13.28
N THR A 106 11.63 14.94 12.96
CA THR A 106 10.31 15.50 13.31
C THR A 106 10.13 15.65 14.83
N LEU A 107 10.61 14.67 15.60
CA LEU A 107 10.53 14.71 17.07
C LEU A 107 11.39 15.81 17.68
N ASP A 108 12.62 16.00 17.18
CA ASP A 108 13.55 17.03 17.65
C ASP A 108 12.96 18.43 17.42
N GLU A 109 12.32 18.66 16.27
CA GLU A 109 11.57 19.90 16.01
C GLU A 109 10.40 20.09 16.99
N ALA A 110 9.62 19.04 17.23
CA ALA A 110 8.52 19.08 18.19
C ALA A 110 9.02 19.35 19.62
N LEU A 111 10.13 18.74 20.04
CA LEU A 111 10.78 18.96 21.33
C LEU A 111 11.18 20.43 21.51
N ILE A 112 11.85 21.02 20.52
CA ILE A 112 12.25 22.44 20.56
C ILE A 112 11.02 23.34 20.74
N ARG A 113 9.93 23.06 20.01
CA ARG A 113 8.69 23.85 20.09
C ARG A 113 8.00 23.67 21.44
N LEU A 114 7.92 22.45 21.96
CA LEU A 114 7.33 22.14 23.27
C LEU A 114 8.14 22.75 24.42
N GLN A 115 9.47 22.71 24.37
CA GLN A 115 10.34 23.36 25.35
C GLN A 115 10.11 24.87 25.40
N ARG A 116 10.00 25.52 24.23
CA ARG A 116 9.63 26.95 24.15
C ARG A 116 8.23 27.21 24.71
N GLY A 117 7.27 26.34 24.41
CA GLY A 117 5.91 26.41 24.93
C GLY A 117 5.85 26.33 26.46
N VAL A 118 6.58 25.38 27.05
CA VAL A 118 6.71 25.26 28.53
C VAL A 118 7.34 26.51 29.13
N ALA A 119 8.44 27.01 28.55
CA ALA A 119 9.12 28.20 29.05
C ALA A 119 8.21 29.45 29.00
N LEU A 120 7.49 29.64 27.89
CA LEU A 120 6.54 30.74 27.73
C LEU A 120 5.36 30.61 28.69
N ALA A 121 4.76 29.42 28.79
CA ALA A 121 3.63 29.15 29.68
C ALA A 121 3.97 29.34 31.16
N ALA A 122 5.23 29.09 31.56
CA ALA A 122 5.70 29.33 32.92
C ALA A 122 5.81 30.83 33.26
N SER A 123 6.06 31.69 32.26
CA SER A 123 6.22 33.14 32.43
C SER A 123 4.98 33.97 32.07
N ALA A 124 4.02 33.40 31.34
CA ALA A 124 2.86 34.11 30.84
C ALA A 124 1.77 34.31 31.90
N GLU A 125 1.17 35.50 31.89
CA GLU A 125 -0.10 35.75 32.58
C GLU A 125 -1.24 34.95 31.90
N PRO A 126 -2.32 34.60 32.62
CA PRO A 126 -3.37 33.73 32.09
C PRO A 126 -3.97 34.18 30.75
N GLY A 127 -4.18 35.48 30.56
CA GLY A 127 -4.74 36.04 29.31
C GLY A 127 -3.76 35.96 28.13
N ASP A 128 -2.46 36.07 28.36
CA ASP A 128 -1.44 35.97 27.30
C ASP A 128 -1.27 34.52 26.84
N LEU A 129 -1.40 33.55 27.77
CA LEU A 129 -1.33 32.14 27.45
C LEU A 129 -2.50 31.69 26.57
N GLU A 130 -3.67 32.29 26.75
CA GLU A 130 -4.86 32.03 25.93
C GLU A 130 -4.63 32.41 24.47
N VAL A 131 -4.14 33.63 24.23
CA VAL A 131 -3.76 34.11 22.90
C VAL A 131 -2.66 33.22 22.33
N LEU A 132 -1.66 32.87 23.14
CA LEU A 132 -0.53 32.05 22.71
C LEU A 132 -0.95 30.67 22.20
N VAL A 133 -1.84 29.96 22.90
CA VAL A 133 -2.30 28.62 22.50
C VAL A 133 -3.32 28.68 21.37
N SER A 134 -4.24 29.65 21.40
CA SER A 134 -5.35 29.72 20.45
C SER A 134 -4.99 30.36 19.10
N GLU A 135 -3.96 31.23 19.08
CA GLU A 135 -3.58 31.99 17.89
C GLU A 135 -2.22 31.61 17.31
N THR A 136 -1.44 30.73 17.95
CA THR A 136 -0.13 30.32 17.44
C THR A 136 -0.17 28.91 16.82
N PRO A 137 -0.14 28.79 15.48
CA PRO A 137 -0.09 27.49 14.78
C PRO A 137 1.05 26.59 15.24
N LEU A 138 2.16 27.19 15.70
CA LEU A 138 3.38 26.49 16.12
C LEU A 138 3.15 25.40 17.17
N TYR A 139 2.19 25.58 18.09
CA TYR A 139 1.93 24.58 19.13
C TYR A 139 1.04 23.45 18.64
N ALA A 140 -0.01 23.76 17.89
CA ALA A 140 -0.84 22.74 17.24
C ALA A 140 0.03 21.83 16.36
N GLU A 141 0.91 22.42 15.55
CA GLU A 141 1.89 21.68 14.75
C GLU A 141 2.82 20.81 15.61
N ALA A 142 3.23 21.26 16.80
CA ALA A 142 4.09 20.46 17.69
C ALA A 142 3.35 19.25 18.29
N PHE A 143 2.07 19.42 18.67
CA PHE A 143 1.23 18.32 19.14
C PHE A 143 0.93 17.31 18.02
N GLU A 144 0.62 17.80 16.81
CA GLU A 144 0.41 16.98 15.62
C GLU A 144 1.69 16.20 15.26
N ALA A 145 2.85 16.86 15.25
CA ALA A 145 4.14 16.24 15.00
C ALA A 145 4.47 15.16 16.05
N LEU A 146 4.18 15.41 17.33
CA LEU A 146 4.33 14.41 18.39
C LEU A 146 3.42 13.21 18.16
N GLY A 147 2.13 13.43 17.87
CA GLY A 147 1.16 12.36 17.60
C GLY A 147 1.51 11.52 16.36
N ALA A 148 1.96 12.16 15.28
CA ALA A 148 2.45 11.49 14.09
C ALA A 148 3.71 10.66 14.38
N THR A 149 4.65 11.21 15.15
CA THR A 149 5.88 10.50 15.56
C THR A 149 5.57 9.31 16.46
N GLN A 150 4.65 9.45 17.42
CA GLN A 150 4.20 8.34 18.27
C GLN A 150 3.61 7.20 17.44
N THR A 151 2.75 7.53 16.48
CA THR A 151 2.16 6.56 15.54
C THR A 151 3.24 5.88 14.71
N ARG A 152 4.12 6.67 14.08
CA ARG A 152 5.23 6.15 13.27
C ARG A 152 6.14 5.22 14.06
N ALA A 153 6.51 5.60 15.29
CA ALA A 153 7.34 4.77 16.18
C ALA A 153 6.67 3.43 16.50
N ALA A 154 5.37 3.43 16.83
CA ALA A 154 4.63 2.20 17.11
C ALA A 154 4.59 1.26 15.89
N VAL A 155 4.41 1.80 14.69
CA VAL A 155 4.47 1.01 13.44
C VAL A 155 5.86 0.45 13.22
N ILE A 156 6.92 1.27 13.35
CA ILE A 156 8.31 0.81 13.20
C ILE A 156 8.62 -0.32 14.18
N GLU A 157 8.22 -0.23 15.43
CA GLU A 157 8.44 -1.30 16.41
C GLU A 157 7.69 -2.59 16.06
N GLY A 158 6.46 -2.48 15.55
CA GLY A 158 5.72 -3.60 15.00
C GLY A 158 6.51 -4.28 13.87
N LEU A 159 7.02 -3.48 12.94
CA LEU A 159 7.83 -3.93 11.81
C LEU A 159 9.17 -4.56 12.22
N VAL A 160 9.85 -4.00 13.22
CA VAL A 160 11.09 -4.58 13.80
C VAL A 160 10.80 -5.93 14.43
N ARG A 161 9.72 -6.06 15.20
CA ARG A 161 9.32 -7.35 15.79
C ARG A 161 8.99 -8.38 14.71
N ALA A 162 8.20 -8.00 13.72
CA ALA A 162 7.81 -8.89 12.64
C ALA A 162 9.01 -9.39 11.81
N ARG A 163 10.01 -8.53 11.56
CA ARG A 163 11.24 -8.92 10.86
C ARG A 163 12.22 -9.77 11.69
N ARG A 164 12.16 -9.66 13.02
CA ARG A 164 12.97 -10.47 13.94
C ARG A 164 12.35 -11.83 14.26
N ALA A 165 11.04 -11.98 14.11
CA ALA A 165 10.37 -13.26 14.30
C ALA A 165 10.92 -14.32 13.34
N GLU A 166 10.95 -15.58 13.79
CA GLU A 166 11.58 -16.71 13.07
C GLU A 166 11.08 -16.91 11.63
N VAL A 167 9.86 -16.42 11.32
CA VAL A 167 9.22 -16.61 10.01
C VAL A 167 9.68 -15.59 8.96
N GLY A 168 10.39 -14.51 9.32
CA GLY A 168 11.23 -13.69 8.42
C GLY A 168 10.64 -13.08 7.12
N PHE A 169 9.41 -13.41 6.72
CA PHE A 169 8.92 -13.24 5.35
C PHE A 169 8.86 -11.79 4.89
N LEU A 170 8.73 -10.84 5.82
CA LEU A 170 8.80 -9.41 5.49
C LEU A 170 10.18 -9.00 5.00
N GLY A 171 11.25 -9.64 5.48
CA GLY A 171 12.60 -9.42 4.96
C GLY A 171 12.76 -9.97 3.53
N ASP A 172 12.12 -11.09 3.22
CA ASP A 172 12.09 -11.63 1.86
C ASP A 172 11.24 -10.75 0.94
N ALA A 173 10.09 -10.27 1.42
CA ALA A 173 9.27 -9.31 0.72
C ALA A 173 10.03 -8.00 0.44
N ASP A 174 10.80 -7.47 1.41
CA ASP A 174 11.65 -6.29 1.21
C ASP A 174 12.69 -6.53 0.11
N ALA A 175 13.28 -7.74 0.06
CA ALA A 175 14.25 -8.11 -0.98
C ALA A 175 13.60 -8.20 -2.37
N VAL A 176 12.43 -8.84 -2.46
CA VAL A 176 11.62 -8.94 -3.68
C VAL A 176 11.20 -7.56 -4.17
N ALA A 177 10.60 -6.74 -3.30
CA ALA A 177 10.15 -5.39 -3.62
C ALA A 177 11.30 -4.53 -4.16
N ARG A 178 12.47 -4.59 -3.51
CA ARG A 178 13.66 -3.86 -3.95
C ARG A 178 14.14 -4.31 -5.33
N ALA A 179 14.12 -5.61 -5.63
CA ALA A 179 14.52 -6.11 -6.94
C ALA A 179 13.54 -5.72 -8.05
N LEU A 180 12.24 -5.65 -7.73
CA LEU A 180 11.20 -5.21 -8.65
C LEU A 180 11.21 -3.69 -8.88
N LEU A 181 11.56 -2.89 -7.86
CA LEU A 181 11.69 -1.43 -7.98
C LEU A 181 13.01 -1.00 -8.65
N ALA A 182 14.08 -1.79 -8.53
CA ALA A 182 15.40 -1.38 -9.01
C ALA A 182 15.44 -0.89 -10.48
N PRO A 183 14.76 -1.53 -11.46
CA PRO A 183 14.67 -1.02 -12.83
C PRO A 183 14.05 0.38 -12.92
N LEU A 184 12.97 0.61 -12.16
CA LEU A 184 12.24 1.88 -12.13
C LEU A 184 13.09 2.97 -11.48
N THR A 185 13.72 2.67 -10.34
CA THR A 185 14.61 3.62 -9.64
C THR A 185 15.83 3.98 -10.49
N ALA A 186 16.46 3.01 -11.16
CA ALA A 186 17.60 3.26 -12.03
C ALA A 186 17.24 4.16 -13.22
N PHE A 187 16.09 3.90 -13.86
CA PHE A 187 15.56 4.76 -14.91
C PHE A 187 15.25 6.17 -14.40
N ALA A 188 14.56 6.26 -13.26
CA ALA A 188 14.16 7.55 -12.69
C ALA A 188 15.36 8.42 -12.35
N GLN A 189 16.42 7.83 -11.78
CA GLN A 189 17.70 8.51 -11.53
C GLN A 189 18.37 8.99 -12.82
N ALA A 190 18.35 8.19 -13.88
CA ALA A 190 18.99 8.52 -15.15
C ALA A 190 18.26 9.65 -15.90
N GLU A 191 16.92 9.64 -15.88
CA GLU A 191 16.09 10.59 -16.63
C GLU A 191 15.60 11.77 -15.78
N GLY A 192 15.97 11.84 -14.49
CA GLY A 192 15.55 12.91 -13.59
C GLY A 192 14.06 12.87 -13.21
N VAL A 193 13.45 11.69 -13.25
CA VAL A 193 12.06 11.48 -12.80
C VAL A 193 12.07 11.37 -11.28
N PRO A 194 11.22 12.11 -10.56
CA PRO A 194 11.18 12.07 -9.10
C PRO A 194 10.44 10.81 -8.63
N LEU A 195 11.16 9.69 -8.57
CA LEU A 195 10.74 8.45 -7.90
C LEU A 195 11.56 8.32 -6.60
N PRO A 196 10.97 7.89 -5.47
CA PRO A 196 11.71 7.66 -4.23
C PRO A 196 12.90 6.73 -4.48
N ALA A 197 14.09 7.21 -4.09
CA ALA A 197 15.34 6.47 -4.23
C ALA A 197 15.62 5.60 -2.99
N GLN A 198 14.86 5.81 -1.93
CA GLN A 198 14.89 5.06 -0.69
C GLN A 198 14.44 3.62 -0.92
N ARG A 199 14.93 2.72 -0.07
CA ARG A 199 14.55 1.31 -0.12
C ARG A 199 13.09 1.14 0.29
N PRO A 200 12.36 0.21 -0.35
CA PRO A 200 10.97 -0.06 -0.03
C PRO A 200 10.83 -0.62 1.39
N ILE A 201 9.69 -0.35 2.00
CA ILE A 201 9.27 -0.93 3.27
C ILE A 201 8.07 -1.82 2.99
N CYS A 202 8.24 -3.12 3.18
CA CYS A 202 7.12 -4.03 3.21
C CYS A 202 6.40 -3.97 4.56
N VAL A 203 5.07 -3.86 4.48
CA VAL A 203 4.14 -3.84 5.61
C VAL A 203 3.04 -4.87 5.35
N PRO A 204 2.56 -5.61 6.35
CA PRO A 204 1.41 -6.48 6.15
C PRO A 204 0.17 -5.69 5.71
N ALA A 205 -0.55 -6.20 4.72
CA ALA A 205 -1.82 -5.62 4.29
C ALA A 205 -2.88 -5.77 5.40
N ASP A 206 -3.52 -4.66 5.75
CA ASP A 206 -4.68 -4.60 6.63
C ASP A 206 -5.68 -3.60 6.06
N GLN A 207 -6.92 -4.05 5.87
CA GLN A 207 -7.92 -3.41 5.00
C GLN A 207 -8.31 -1.99 5.41
N ASP A 208 -7.96 -1.56 6.63
CA ASP A 208 -8.38 -0.27 7.18
C ASP A 208 -7.21 0.70 7.47
N ALA A 209 -5.96 0.32 7.21
CA ALA A 209 -4.79 1.08 7.68
C ALA A 209 -3.88 1.63 6.57
N GLU A 210 -4.11 1.27 5.31
CA GLU A 210 -3.15 1.56 4.22
C GLU A 210 -2.88 3.04 4.03
N MET A 211 -3.95 3.86 3.93
CA MET A 211 -3.84 5.32 3.78
C MET A 211 -3.10 5.98 4.93
N VAL A 212 -3.27 5.47 6.15
CA VAL A 212 -2.56 5.97 7.33
C VAL A 212 -1.08 5.63 7.20
N ILE A 213 -0.76 4.38 6.86
CA ILE A 213 0.62 3.89 6.76
C ILE A 213 1.39 4.65 5.67
N LEU A 214 0.76 4.93 4.53
CA LEU A 214 1.38 5.73 3.46
C LEU A 214 1.81 7.12 3.96
N GLY A 215 0.94 7.78 4.73
CA GLY A 215 1.25 9.09 5.32
C GLY A 215 2.38 9.05 6.36
N LEU A 216 2.68 7.89 6.95
CA LEU A 216 3.75 7.75 7.93
C LEU A 216 5.13 7.68 7.29
N PHE A 217 5.25 7.21 6.04
CA PHE A 217 6.53 6.98 5.37
C PHE A 217 6.59 7.73 4.01
N PRO A 218 6.45 9.06 4.00
CA PRO A 218 6.31 9.83 2.75
C PRO A 218 7.53 9.73 1.83
N ASP A 219 8.71 9.48 2.39
CA ASP A 219 9.97 9.38 1.64
C ASP A 219 10.29 7.95 1.19
N HIS A 220 9.48 6.95 1.55
CA HIS A 220 9.77 5.55 1.25
C HIS A 220 8.65 4.93 0.40
N PRO A 221 9.01 4.09 -0.59
CA PRO A 221 8.03 3.19 -1.19
C PRO A 221 7.44 2.25 -0.14
N VAL A 222 6.14 2.34 0.14
CA VAL A 222 5.44 1.40 1.00
C VAL A 222 4.78 0.32 0.14
N ILE A 223 5.04 -0.93 0.47
CA ILE A 223 4.53 -2.11 -0.24
C ILE A 223 3.66 -2.91 0.72
N PHE A 224 2.38 -3.06 0.40
CA PHE A 224 1.45 -3.87 1.19
C PHE A 224 1.56 -5.35 0.81
N VAL A 225 1.93 -6.18 1.78
CA VAL A 225 2.22 -7.60 1.57
C VAL A 225 1.07 -8.43 2.13
N PRO A 226 0.48 -9.35 1.35
CA PRO A 226 -0.55 -10.26 1.83
C PRO A 226 -0.10 -11.00 3.10
N ARG A 227 -1.03 -11.24 4.03
CA ARG A 227 -0.70 -11.84 5.34
C ARG A 227 -0.13 -13.25 5.23
N ASP A 228 -0.55 -13.96 4.21
CA ASP A 228 -0.16 -15.31 3.82
C ASP A 228 1.03 -15.32 2.84
N PHE A 229 1.69 -14.18 2.59
CA PHE A 229 2.85 -14.13 1.69
C PHE A 229 3.96 -15.12 2.07
N GLY A 230 4.19 -15.33 3.38
CA GLY A 230 5.20 -16.29 3.84
C GLY A 230 4.82 -17.76 3.62
N ASP A 231 3.53 -18.04 3.48
CA ASP A 231 2.99 -19.40 3.40
C ASP A 231 2.56 -19.78 1.97
N GLU A 232 2.19 -18.79 1.14
CA GLU A 232 1.69 -18.97 -0.21
C GLU A 232 2.60 -18.32 -1.24
N VAL A 233 3.56 -19.09 -1.75
CA VAL A 233 4.49 -18.66 -2.82
C VAL A 233 3.77 -18.09 -4.05
N PRO A 234 2.62 -18.63 -4.51
CA PRO A 234 1.88 -18.02 -5.63
C PRO A 234 1.44 -16.57 -5.39
N ARG A 235 1.38 -16.09 -4.15
CA ARG A 235 1.05 -14.68 -3.82
C ARG A 235 2.24 -13.74 -3.91
N TRP A 236 3.46 -14.24 -4.08
CA TRP A 236 4.65 -13.38 -4.15
C TRP A 236 4.61 -12.31 -5.24
N PRO A 237 4.05 -12.57 -6.45
CA PRO A 237 3.88 -11.55 -7.47
C PRO A 237 2.97 -10.39 -7.08
N ALA A 238 2.16 -10.48 -6.01
CA ALA A 238 1.38 -9.35 -5.50
C ALA A 238 2.27 -8.16 -5.11
N VAL A 239 3.53 -8.39 -4.72
CA VAL A 239 4.49 -7.30 -4.49
C VAL A 239 4.73 -6.49 -5.76
N ALA A 240 4.71 -7.10 -6.94
CA ALA A 240 4.88 -6.39 -8.20
C ALA A 240 3.64 -5.53 -8.55
N HIS A 241 2.45 -5.96 -8.12
CA HIS A 241 1.23 -5.14 -8.19
C HIS A 241 1.38 -3.87 -7.35
N GLU A 242 1.84 -4.00 -6.09
CA GLU A 242 2.12 -2.86 -5.21
C GLU A 242 3.20 -1.90 -5.73
N VAL A 243 4.19 -2.43 -6.44
CA VAL A 243 5.17 -1.58 -7.14
C VAL A 243 4.49 -0.70 -8.18
N GLY A 244 3.43 -1.18 -8.84
CA GLY A 244 2.56 -0.39 -9.69
C GLY A 244 1.92 0.77 -8.93
N HIS A 245 1.40 0.54 -7.72
CA HIS A 245 0.84 1.62 -6.89
C HIS A 245 1.89 2.63 -6.45
N VAL A 246 3.08 2.17 -6.09
CA VAL A 246 4.20 3.08 -5.79
C VAL A 246 4.47 3.97 -6.99
N PHE A 247 4.64 3.40 -8.18
CA PHE A 247 4.91 4.16 -9.39
C PHE A 247 3.78 5.16 -9.71
N TRP A 248 2.52 4.69 -9.64
CA TRP A 248 1.32 5.50 -9.90
C TRP A 248 1.25 6.75 -9.03
N ARG A 249 1.53 6.60 -7.72
CA ARG A 249 1.44 7.69 -6.74
C ARG A 249 2.68 8.58 -6.73
N ALA A 250 3.86 7.97 -6.91
CA ALA A 250 5.13 8.65 -6.68
C ALA A 250 5.61 9.46 -7.88
N VAL A 251 5.24 9.08 -9.11
CA VAL A 251 5.62 9.84 -10.31
C VAL A 251 4.63 11.00 -10.54
N PRO A 252 5.02 12.26 -10.32
CA PRO A 252 4.12 13.41 -10.43
C PRO A 252 3.57 13.55 -11.84
N GLY A 253 2.25 13.70 -11.95
CA GLY A 253 1.55 13.86 -13.23
C GLY A 253 1.28 12.57 -13.99
N PHE A 254 1.86 11.42 -13.60
CA PHE A 254 1.63 10.16 -14.32
C PHE A 254 0.17 9.73 -14.29
N ALA A 255 -0.47 9.77 -13.11
CA ALA A 255 -1.88 9.43 -12.96
C ALA A 255 -2.80 10.35 -13.79
N ASP A 256 -2.51 11.66 -13.81
CA ASP A 256 -3.28 12.64 -14.59
C ASP A 256 -3.14 12.41 -16.10
N GLU A 257 -1.93 12.09 -16.57
CA GLU A 257 -1.71 11.72 -17.96
C GLU A 257 -2.36 10.38 -18.32
N ALA A 258 -2.28 9.40 -17.42
CA ALA A 258 -2.91 8.11 -17.61
C ALA A 258 -4.44 8.25 -17.72
N ALA A 259 -5.08 9.13 -16.94
CA ALA A 259 -6.52 9.36 -16.97
C ALA A 259 -7.05 9.74 -18.37
N PHE A 260 -6.21 10.26 -19.27
CA PHE A 260 -6.59 10.53 -20.66
C PHE A 260 -7.03 9.27 -21.43
N PHE A 261 -6.56 8.09 -21.05
CA PHE A 261 -6.86 6.82 -21.74
C PHE A 261 -8.14 6.14 -21.26
N ALA A 262 -8.73 6.61 -20.16
CA ALA A 262 -10.00 6.12 -19.62
C ALA A 262 -11.08 7.22 -19.76
N PRO A 263 -11.67 7.41 -20.97
CA PRO A 263 -12.59 8.52 -21.21
C PRO A 263 -13.90 8.33 -20.46
N GLY A 264 -14.00 8.91 -19.27
CA GLY A 264 -15.20 9.04 -18.46
C GLY A 264 -15.10 10.28 -17.59
N ALA A 265 -15.93 11.29 -17.86
CA ALA A 265 -15.92 12.52 -17.07
C ALA A 265 -16.81 12.35 -15.84
N GLY A 266 -16.21 11.95 -14.71
CA GLY A 266 -16.86 11.99 -13.40
C GLY A 266 -16.85 10.66 -12.64
N PRO A 267 -17.58 10.59 -11.51
CA PRO A 267 -17.59 9.41 -10.65
C PRO A 267 -18.19 8.19 -11.38
N ALA A 268 -17.64 7.01 -11.09
CA ALA A 268 -18.16 5.72 -11.56
C ALA A 268 -19.48 5.36 -10.87
N TRP A 269 -20.55 6.11 -11.15
CA TRP A 269 -21.86 5.87 -10.55
C TRP A 269 -22.39 4.48 -10.88
N LEU A 270 -23.02 3.83 -9.89
CA LEU A 270 -23.78 2.63 -10.14
C LEU A 270 -24.88 2.91 -11.18
N PRO A 271 -25.18 1.94 -12.07
CA PRO A 271 -26.28 2.03 -13.02
C PRO A 271 -27.56 2.53 -12.36
N ARG A 272 -28.18 3.54 -13.00
CA ARG A 272 -29.40 4.18 -12.52
C ARG A 272 -30.43 4.31 -13.62
N GLN A 273 -31.70 4.33 -13.24
CA GLN A 273 -32.81 4.48 -14.17
C GLN A 273 -33.18 5.95 -14.32
N GLU A 274 -33.21 6.44 -15.56
CA GLU A 274 -33.74 7.76 -15.91
C GLU A 274 -34.89 7.58 -16.91
N GLY A 275 -36.11 7.66 -16.39
CA GLY A 275 -37.32 7.31 -17.14
C GLY A 275 -37.33 5.83 -17.54
N ARG A 276 -37.24 5.54 -18.85
CA ARG A 276 -37.19 4.17 -19.40
C ARG A 276 -35.78 3.72 -19.79
N LYS A 277 -34.77 4.55 -19.55
CA LYS A 277 -33.37 4.24 -19.91
C LYS A 277 -32.59 3.85 -18.66
N LEU A 278 -31.76 2.82 -18.79
CA LEU A 278 -30.70 2.53 -17.83
C LEU A 278 -29.46 3.31 -18.27
N LEU A 279 -28.92 4.11 -17.36
CA LEU A 279 -27.71 4.89 -17.59
C LEU A 279 -26.55 4.24 -16.86
N PHE A 280 -25.51 3.92 -17.59
CA PHE A 280 -24.23 3.44 -17.08
C PHE A 280 -23.12 3.98 -17.97
N ASP A 281 -22.08 4.53 -17.36
CA ASP A 281 -20.91 5.04 -18.06
C ASP A 281 -19.74 4.07 -17.85
N LEU A 282 -19.52 3.23 -18.86
CA LEU A 282 -18.40 2.28 -18.86
C LEU A 282 -17.05 3.01 -18.81
N GLY A 283 -16.94 4.19 -19.42
CA GLY A 283 -15.72 4.99 -19.38
C GLY A 283 -15.39 5.45 -17.96
N ALA A 284 -16.40 5.90 -17.22
CA ALA A 284 -16.23 6.26 -15.81
C ALA A 284 -15.87 5.04 -14.94
N ALA A 285 -16.48 3.87 -15.19
CA ALA A 285 -16.12 2.63 -14.51
C ALA A 285 -14.65 2.23 -14.77
N LEU A 286 -14.22 2.25 -16.03
CA LEU A 286 -12.81 2.00 -16.39
C LEU A 286 -11.87 3.04 -15.78
N GLY A 287 -12.29 4.30 -15.67
CA GLY A 287 -11.54 5.35 -14.98
C GLY A 287 -11.35 5.05 -13.49
N ALA A 288 -12.38 4.54 -12.81
CA ALA A 288 -12.26 4.12 -11.40
C ALA A 288 -11.35 2.89 -11.24
N TRP A 289 -11.38 1.95 -12.19
CA TRP A 289 -10.57 0.73 -12.16
C TRP A 289 -9.16 0.89 -12.75
N GLN A 290 -8.83 2.07 -13.27
CA GLN A 290 -7.63 2.26 -14.09
C GLN A 290 -6.35 1.95 -13.32
N MET A 291 -6.23 2.46 -12.09
CA MET A 291 -5.05 2.27 -11.26
C MET A 291 -4.80 0.77 -11.05
N GLU A 292 -5.81 0.01 -10.63
CA GLU A 292 -5.72 -1.44 -10.40
C GLU A 292 -5.30 -2.21 -11.64
N LEU A 293 -5.91 -1.90 -12.80
CA LEU A 293 -5.55 -2.55 -14.08
C LEU A 293 -4.11 -2.24 -14.50
N VAL A 294 -3.62 -1.04 -14.17
CA VAL A 294 -2.23 -0.66 -14.42
C VAL A 294 -1.30 -1.38 -13.46
N CYS A 295 -1.65 -1.49 -12.17
CA CYS A 295 -0.89 -2.25 -11.19
C CYS A 295 -0.81 -3.74 -11.57
N ASP A 296 -1.89 -4.34 -12.08
CA ASP A 296 -1.87 -5.70 -12.63
C ASP A 296 -0.96 -5.83 -13.85
N ALA A 297 -0.98 -4.83 -14.74
CA ALA A 297 -0.06 -4.78 -15.86
C ALA A 297 1.40 -4.71 -15.37
N PHE A 298 1.70 -3.95 -14.31
CA PHE A 298 3.02 -3.92 -13.68
C PHE A 298 3.41 -5.28 -13.09
N ALA A 299 2.47 -5.99 -12.45
CA ALA A 299 2.71 -7.34 -11.95
C ALA A 299 3.18 -8.27 -13.07
N VAL A 300 2.47 -8.26 -14.20
CA VAL A 300 2.82 -9.06 -15.39
C VAL A 300 4.10 -8.58 -16.06
N LEU A 301 4.32 -7.26 -16.22
CA LEU A 301 5.54 -6.74 -16.81
C LEU A 301 6.78 -7.16 -16.00
N LEU A 302 6.73 -6.97 -14.68
CA LEU A 302 7.89 -7.19 -13.80
C LEU A 302 8.18 -8.65 -13.49
N THR A 303 7.20 -9.55 -13.65
CA THR A 303 7.34 -10.96 -13.27
C THR A 303 6.92 -11.96 -14.36
N GLY A 304 6.51 -11.49 -15.55
CA GLY A 304 6.17 -12.33 -16.69
C GLY A 304 5.00 -13.29 -16.38
N PRO A 305 5.08 -14.56 -16.83
CA PRO A 305 4.04 -15.56 -16.55
C PRO A 305 3.74 -15.77 -15.06
N ALA A 306 4.74 -15.64 -14.18
CA ALA A 306 4.53 -15.74 -12.73
C ALA A 306 3.53 -14.69 -12.21
N GLY A 307 3.53 -13.49 -12.80
CA GLY A 307 2.61 -12.41 -12.44
C GLY A 307 1.15 -12.76 -12.72
N LEU A 308 0.87 -13.25 -13.94
CA LEU A 308 -0.49 -13.69 -14.28
C LEU A 308 -0.92 -14.89 -13.44
N ARG A 309 0.00 -15.83 -13.17
CA ARG A 309 -0.30 -16.97 -12.29
C ARG A 309 -0.65 -16.51 -10.88
N GLY A 310 0.08 -15.53 -10.35
CA GLY A 310 -0.21 -14.96 -9.04
C GLY A 310 -1.58 -14.27 -8.99
N LEU A 311 -1.99 -13.57 -10.05
CA LEU A 311 -3.34 -13.01 -10.16
C LEU A 311 -4.42 -14.09 -10.23
N VAL A 312 -4.21 -15.16 -11.01
CA VAL A 312 -5.13 -16.31 -11.08
C VAL A 312 -5.32 -16.93 -9.70
N HIS A 313 -4.24 -17.11 -8.93
CA HIS A 313 -4.29 -17.64 -7.57
C HIS A 313 -4.96 -16.67 -6.59
N ALA A 314 -4.59 -15.39 -6.62
CA ALA A 314 -5.09 -14.38 -5.68
C ALA A 314 -6.60 -14.14 -5.80
N PHE A 315 -7.16 -14.35 -6.99
CA PHE A 315 -8.59 -14.16 -7.26
C PHE A 315 -9.38 -15.47 -7.38
N GLU A 316 -8.78 -16.62 -7.07
CA GLU A 316 -9.51 -17.87 -7.08
C GLU A 316 -10.64 -17.84 -6.05
N ASP A 317 -11.88 -18.09 -6.51
CA ASP A 317 -13.04 -18.31 -5.66
C ASP A 317 -13.80 -19.55 -6.13
N ALA A 318 -13.28 -20.71 -5.74
CA ALA A 318 -13.93 -21.99 -6.02
C ALA A 318 -15.31 -22.13 -5.32
N GLY A 319 -15.60 -21.30 -4.31
CA GLY A 319 -16.86 -21.32 -3.57
C GLY A 319 -18.00 -20.59 -4.27
N ASP A 320 -17.69 -19.49 -4.97
CA ASP A 320 -18.62 -18.76 -5.83
C ASP A 320 -17.96 -18.40 -7.18
N PRO A 321 -17.93 -19.34 -8.14
CA PRO A 321 -17.38 -19.10 -9.48
C PRO A 321 -17.97 -17.90 -10.24
N GLN A 322 -19.14 -17.41 -9.84
CA GLN A 322 -19.78 -16.26 -10.47
C GLN A 322 -19.41 -14.94 -9.78
N ALA A 323 -18.86 -14.98 -8.56
CA ALA A 323 -18.40 -13.79 -7.84
C ALA A 323 -17.26 -13.07 -8.59
N VAL A 324 -16.39 -13.81 -9.27
CA VAL A 324 -15.22 -13.25 -9.98
C VAL A 324 -15.59 -12.28 -11.10
N ALA A 325 -16.80 -12.38 -11.65
CA ALA A 325 -17.32 -11.49 -12.68
C ALA A 325 -18.09 -10.28 -12.12
N ARG A 326 -18.24 -10.17 -10.80
CA ARG A 326 -19.05 -9.13 -10.16
C ARG A 326 -18.23 -7.89 -9.84
N ALA A 327 -18.77 -6.72 -10.18
CA ALA A 327 -18.21 -5.46 -9.71
C ALA A 327 -18.69 -5.14 -8.30
N HIS A 328 -17.81 -4.54 -7.50
CA HIS A 328 -18.11 -4.19 -6.11
C HIS A 328 -18.70 -2.78 -6.00
N VAL A 329 -19.47 -2.57 -4.94
CA VAL A 329 -20.05 -1.26 -4.61
C VAL A 329 -19.09 -0.54 -3.69
N GLY A 330 -18.66 0.66 -4.08
CA GLY A 330 -17.75 1.48 -3.31
C GLY A 330 -18.38 2.07 -2.05
N PHE A 331 -17.53 2.68 -1.23
CA PHE A 331 -17.96 3.32 0.02
C PHE A 331 -19.06 4.36 -0.21
N GLY A 332 -20.11 4.30 0.61
CA GLY A 332 -21.29 5.17 0.46
C GLY A 332 -22.38 4.63 -0.47
N GLY A 333 -22.19 3.46 -1.08
CA GLY A 333 -23.27 2.70 -1.71
C GLY A 333 -23.80 3.26 -3.03
N ARG A 334 -23.05 4.18 -3.67
CA ARG A 334 -23.52 4.89 -4.88
C ARG A 334 -22.60 4.79 -6.08
N THR A 335 -21.32 4.48 -5.87
CA THR A 335 -20.33 4.31 -6.93
C THR A 335 -19.88 2.86 -6.98
N LEU A 336 -19.25 2.50 -8.09
CA LEU A 336 -18.42 1.30 -8.15
C LEU A 336 -17.20 1.48 -7.25
N ASP A 337 -16.74 0.36 -6.73
CA ASP A 337 -15.46 0.26 -6.04
C ASP A 337 -14.30 0.44 -7.04
N GLU A 338 -13.14 0.84 -6.54
CA GLU A 338 -11.92 0.99 -7.35
C GLU A 338 -11.34 -0.35 -7.81
N HIS A 339 -11.70 -1.46 -7.16
CA HIS A 339 -11.29 -2.79 -7.57
C HIS A 339 -12.17 -3.33 -8.71
N PRO A 340 -11.62 -3.54 -9.92
CA PRO A 340 -12.36 -4.18 -11.01
C PRO A 340 -12.69 -5.64 -10.68
N PRO A 341 -13.72 -6.23 -11.34
CA PRO A 341 -13.98 -7.66 -11.26
C PRO A 341 -12.74 -8.47 -11.61
N ALA A 342 -12.46 -9.53 -10.85
CA ALA A 342 -11.33 -10.42 -11.06
C ALA A 342 -11.26 -11.00 -12.49
N GLU A 343 -12.41 -11.37 -13.07
CA GLU A 343 -12.52 -11.83 -14.46
C GLU A 343 -11.88 -10.85 -15.45
N LEU A 344 -12.13 -9.54 -15.26
CA LEU A 344 -11.57 -8.49 -16.11
C LEU A 344 -10.07 -8.35 -15.89
N ARG A 345 -9.62 -8.37 -14.63
CA ARG A 345 -8.21 -8.27 -14.25
C ARG A 345 -7.37 -9.35 -14.90
N VAL A 346 -7.77 -10.62 -14.74
CA VAL A 346 -7.07 -11.79 -15.29
C VAL A 346 -7.03 -11.75 -16.83
N ARG A 347 -8.13 -11.39 -17.49
CA ARG A 347 -8.18 -11.29 -18.97
C ARG A 347 -7.27 -10.19 -19.51
N VAL A 348 -7.30 -9.00 -18.91
CA VAL A 348 -6.45 -7.88 -19.33
C VAL A 348 -4.98 -8.20 -19.06
N ALA A 349 -4.66 -8.78 -17.90
CA ALA A 349 -3.32 -9.25 -17.58
C ALA A 349 -2.81 -10.32 -18.58
N ALA A 350 -3.68 -11.23 -19.03
CA ALA A 350 -3.35 -12.19 -20.09
C ALA A 350 -3.03 -11.52 -21.43
N ARG A 351 -3.74 -10.43 -21.79
CA ARG A 351 -3.41 -9.62 -22.99
C ARG A 351 -2.07 -8.90 -22.86
N VAL A 352 -1.72 -8.42 -21.67
CA VAL A 352 -0.39 -7.84 -21.38
C VAL A 352 0.70 -8.91 -21.57
N LEU A 353 0.49 -10.10 -21.02
CA LEU A 353 1.44 -11.21 -21.13
C LEU A 353 1.63 -11.69 -22.58
N ASP A 354 0.53 -11.80 -23.34
CA ASP A 354 0.55 -12.11 -24.77
C ASP A 354 1.37 -11.08 -25.55
N ARG A 355 1.16 -9.78 -25.27
CA ARG A 355 1.94 -8.70 -25.89
C ARG A 355 3.44 -8.77 -25.58
N MET A 356 3.83 -9.31 -24.42
CA MET A 356 5.24 -9.52 -24.06
C MET A 356 5.88 -10.69 -24.83
N GLY A 357 5.11 -11.45 -25.62
CA GLY A 357 5.57 -12.60 -26.41
C GLY A 357 5.40 -13.95 -25.72
N PHE A 358 4.62 -14.01 -24.63
CA PHE A 358 4.31 -15.23 -23.89
C PHE A 358 2.89 -15.74 -24.20
N ASP A 359 2.58 -15.87 -25.49
CA ASP A 359 1.22 -16.19 -25.97
C ASP A 359 0.73 -17.57 -25.50
N ARG A 360 1.66 -18.52 -25.34
CA ARG A 360 1.35 -19.88 -24.88
C ARG A 360 0.99 -19.89 -23.41
N GLU A 361 1.80 -19.24 -22.58
CA GLU A 361 1.60 -19.13 -21.15
C GLU A 361 0.32 -18.35 -20.84
N ALA A 362 0.06 -17.25 -21.56
CA ALA A 362 -1.18 -16.47 -21.43
C ALA A 362 -2.43 -17.32 -21.71
N LYS A 363 -2.44 -18.08 -22.82
CA LYS A 363 -3.56 -18.98 -23.16
C LYS A 363 -3.72 -20.12 -22.14
N ALA A 364 -2.62 -20.68 -21.65
CA ALA A 364 -2.66 -21.76 -20.67
C ALA A 364 -3.26 -21.29 -19.34
N LEU A 365 -2.81 -20.15 -18.82
CA LEU A 365 -3.30 -19.57 -17.57
C LEU A 365 -4.75 -19.09 -17.69
N LEU A 366 -5.14 -18.48 -18.81
CA LEU A 366 -6.54 -18.14 -19.05
C LEU A 366 -7.42 -19.40 -19.20
N GLY A 367 -6.91 -20.46 -19.81
CA GLY A 367 -7.57 -21.75 -19.88
C GLY A 367 -7.81 -22.37 -18.50
N GLN A 368 -6.82 -22.28 -17.61
CA GLN A 368 -6.96 -22.70 -16.20
C GLN A 368 -8.03 -21.87 -15.49
N TRP A 369 -8.01 -20.55 -15.65
CA TRP A 369 -9.02 -19.66 -15.08
C TRP A 369 -10.45 -20.03 -15.51
N VAL A 370 -10.65 -20.29 -16.80
CA VAL A 370 -11.95 -20.74 -17.35
C VAL A 370 -12.34 -22.13 -16.84
N GLN A 371 -11.38 -23.03 -16.62
CA GLN A 371 -11.67 -24.34 -16.01
C GLN A 371 -12.14 -24.22 -14.56
N LEU A 372 -11.58 -23.28 -13.80
CA LEU A 372 -11.94 -23.03 -12.40
C LEU A 372 -13.31 -22.35 -12.27
N HIS A 373 -13.55 -21.29 -13.03
CA HIS A 373 -14.72 -20.43 -12.82
C HIS A 373 -15.83 -20.59 -13.88
N GLY A 374 -15.57 -21.33 -14.94
CA GLY A 374 -16.42 -21.38 -16.13
C GLY A 374 -16.25 -20.14 -17.02
N GLU A 375 -16.80 -20.19 -18.23
CA GLU A 375 -16.81 -19.05 -19.13
C GLU A 375 -17.85 -18.01 -18.69
N GLN A 376 -17.40 -16.79 -18.41
CA GLN A 376 -18.25 -15.69 -17.98
C GLN A 376 -18.65 -14.84 -19.20
N PRO A 377 -19.90 -14.89 -19.70
CA PRO A 377 -20.28 -14.10 -20.87
C PRO A 377 -20.46 -12.61 -20.54
N HIS A 378 -20.62 -12.28 -19.26
CA HIS A 378 -20.93 -10.94 -18.80
C HIS A 378 -20.22 -10.60 -17.49
N LEU A 379 -19.87 -9.33 -17.31
CA LEU A 379 -19.66 -8.75 -15.98
C LEU A 379 -21.00 -8.45 -15.33
N VAL A 380 -21.08 -8.67 -14.03
CA VAL A 380 -22.26 -8.40 -13.21
C VAL A 380 -22.07 -7.08 -12.49
N ILE A 381 -22.78 -6.04 -12.95
CA ILE A 381 -22.69 -4.67 -12.41
C ILE A 381 -23.89 -4.41 -11.49
N PRO A 382 -23.69 -4.18 -10.18
CA PRO A 382 -24.79 -3.87 -9.25
C PRO A 382 -25.47 -2.54 -9.61
N THR A 383 -26.76 -2.40 -9.35
CA THR A 383 -27.52 -1.14 -9.59
C THR A 383 -27.92 -0.46 -8.29
N LEU A 384 -28.28 0.82 -8.35
CA LEU A 384 -28.76 1.57 -7.18
C LEU A 384 -30.06 1.02 -6.55
N PHE A 385 -30.79 0.14 -7.24
CA PHE A 385 -32.08 -0.40 -6.78
C PHE A 385 -31.97 -1.84 -6.28
N GLY A 386 -30.75 -2.35 -6.09
CA GLY A 386 -30.50 -3.69 -5.56
C GLY A 386 -30.58 -4.83 -6.59
N SER A 387 -30.79 -4.52 -7.87
CA SER A 387 -30.64 -5.49 -8.97
C SER A 387 -29.22 -5.47 -9.55
N ALA A 388 -28.95 -6.30 -10.56
CA ALA A 388 -27.69 -6.29 -11.30
C ALA A 388 -27.92 -6.26 -12.82
N LEU A 389 -26.96 -5.68 -13.53
CA LEU A 389 -26.89 -5.61 -14.98
C LEU A 389 -25.78 -6.55 -15.48
N GLY A 390 -26.08 -7.38 -16.47
CA GLY A 390 -25.06 -8.10 -17.23
C GLY A 390 -24.50 -7.22 -18.35
N TRP A 391 -23.19 -7.00 -18.37
CA TRP A 391 -22.50 -6.30 -19.46
C TRP A 391 -21.57 -7.27 -20.20
N PRO A 392 -21.59 -7.37 -21.55
CA PRO A 392 -20.73 -8.31 -22.29
C PRO A 392 -19.25 -8.16 -21.92
N ILE A 393 -18.63 -9.25 -21.44
CA ILE A 393 -17.25 -9.20 -20.94
C ILE A 393 -16.28 -8.76 -22.03
N GLU A 394 -16.47 -9.25 -23.26
CA GLU A 394 -15.59 -9.00 -24.40
C GLU A 394 -15.48 -7.51 -24.71
N ALA A 395 -16.60 -6.79 -24.63
CA ALA A 395 -16.63 -5.34 -24.88
C ALA A 395 -15.91 -4.55 -23.77
N VAL A 396 -15.98 -5.01 -22.52
CA VAL A 396 -15.28 -4.38 -21.39
C VAL A 396 -13.79 -4.71 -21.44
N GLU A 397 -13.44 -5.97 -21.70
CA GLU A 397 -12.07 -6.44 -21.89
C GLU A 397 -11.38 -5.67 -23.02
N ASP A 398 -12.00 -5.55 -24.19
CA ASP A 398 -11.41 -4.83 -25.33
C ASP A 398 -11.21 -3.34 -25.02
N ALA A 399 -12.13 -2.71 -24.28
CA ALA A 399 -11.99 -1.32 -23.86
C ALA A 399 -10.87 -1.13 -22.83
N ALA A 400 -10.82 -1.98 -21.80
CA ALA A 400 -9.76 -1.99 -20.79
C ALA A 400 -8.40 -2.29 -21.40
N TRP A 401 -8.32 -3.28 -22.29
CA TRP A 401 -7.10 -3.60 -23.02
C TRP A 401 -6.65 -2.46 -23.92
N LYS A 402 -7.57 -1.81 -24.64
CA LYS A 402 -7.24 -0.63 -25.44
C LYS A 402 -6.62 0.47 -24.59
N MET A 403 -7.18 0.75 -23.42
CA MET A 403 -6.63 1.71 -22.45
C MET A 403 -5.21 1.32 -22.04
N ILE A 404 -5.00 0.11 -21.52
CA ILE A 404 -3.67 -0.36 -21.08
C ILE A 404 -2.67 -0.35 -22.23
N ARG A 405 -3.06 -0.85 -23.41
CA ARG A 405 -2.19 -0.84 -24.59
C ARG A 405 -1.79 0.58 -25.00
N GLN A 406 -2.73 1.52 -24.99
CA GLN A 406 -2.43 2.92 -25.30
C GLN A 406 -1.46 3.52 -24.29
N MET A 407 -1.59 3.19 -22.99
CA MET A 407 -0.62 3.60 -21.97
C MET A 407 0.76 3.00 -22.22
N LEU A 408 0.85 1.71 -22.54
CA LEU A 408 2.11 1.03 -22.86
C LEU A 408 2.77 1.56 -24.15
N ASP A 409 1.98 2.11 -25.08
CA ASP A 409 2.46 2.72 -26.33
C ASP A 409 2.73 4.24 -26.18
N HIS A 410 2.36 4.85 -25.04
CA HIS A 410 2.40 6.30 -24.85
C HIS A 410 3.74 6.80 -24.32
N ARG A 411 4.10 8.02 -24.72
CA ARG A 411 5.26 8.74 -24.20
C ARG A 411 4.79 9.79 -23.21
N PHE A 412 5.03 9.55 -21.92
CA PHE A 412 4.57 10.39 -20.82
C PHE A 412 5.50 11.58 -20.59
N ALA A 413 4.94 12.78 -20.45
CA ALA A 413 5.68 13.97 -20.06
C ALA A 413 6.27 13.83 -18.66
N SER A 414 5.53 13.22 -17.72
CA SER A 414 5.98 12.84 -16.38
C SER A 414 7.18 11.89 -16.36
N LEU A 415 7.44 11.19 -17.48
CA LEU A 415 8.61 10.35 -17.69
C LEU A 415 9.65 11.00 -18.62
N GLY A 416 9.68 12.34 -18.70
CA GLY A 416 10.61 13.05 -19.59
C GLY A 416 10.32 12.86 -21.08
N GLY A 417 9.07 12.59 -21.44
CA GLY A 417 8.66 12.27 -22.81
C GLY A 417 9.09 10.87 -23.25
N ARG A 418 9.26 9.92 -22.32
CA ARG A 418 9.60 8.51 -22.56
C ARG A 418 8.37 7.62 -22.36
N GLY A 419 8.36 6.46 -23.00
CA GLY A 419 7.33 5.44 -22.76
C GLY A 419 7.79 4.39 -21.75
N LEU A 420 6.84 3.62 -21.21
CA LEU A 420 7.13 2.56 -20.23
C LEU A 420 8.04 1.47 -20.83
N GLU A 421 7.91 1.19 -22.12
CA GLU A 421 8.76 0.25 -22.87
C GLU A 421 10.23 0.66 -22.92
N SER A 422 10.54 1.93 -22.65
CA SER A 422 11.91 2.43 -22.63
C SER A 422 12.62 2.20 -21.29
N VAL A 423 11.89 1.77 -20.24
CA VAL A 423 12.44 1.51 -18.91
C VAL A 423 13.19 0.16 -18.92
N PRO A 424 14.54 0.16 -18.85
CA PRO A 424 15.30 -1.08 -18.99
C PRO A 424 15.03 -2.03 -17.81
N GLY A 425 14.56 -3.23 -18.11
CA GLY A 425 14.27 -4.24 -17.10
C GLY A 425 12.90 -4.15 -16.44
N LEU A 426 12.02 -3.23 -16.89
CA LEU A 426 10.62 -3.22 -16.47
C LEU A 426 9.86 -4.47 -16.94
N ALA A 427 10.04 -4.85 -18.21
CA ALA A 427 9.41 -6.03 -18.79
C ALA A 427 10.34 -7.25 -18.74
N VAL A 428 9.85 -8.37 -18.19
CA VAL A 428 10.52 -9.67 -18.26
C VAL A 428 10.58 -10.12 -19.70
N GLY A 429 11.80 -10.30 -20.22
CA GLY A 429 12.02 -10.90 -21.54
C GLY A 429 12.22 -12.42 -21.49
N PRO A 430 12.14 -13.13 -22.64
CA PRO A 430 12.29 -14.58 -22.72
C PRO A 430 13.59 -15.13 -22.10
N GLY A 431 14.69 -14.36 -22.18
CA GLY A 431 15.98 -14.77 -21.60
C GLY A 431 16.00 -14.78 -20.07
N LEU A 432 15.29 -13.84 -19.43
CA LEU A 432 15.18 -13.81 -17.96
C LEU A 432 14.20 -14.91 -17.50
N TRP A 433 13.09 -15.10 -18.22
CA TRP A 433 12.15 -16.18 -17.97
C TRP A 433 12.79 -17.57 -18.10
N GLY A 434 13.54 -17.82 -19.18
CA GLY A 434 14.26 -19.09 -19.36
C GLY A 434 15.28 -19.36 -18.25
N ARG A 435 15.89 -18.31 -17.68
CA ARG A 435 16.76 -18.45 -16.50
C ARG A 435 15.97 -18.87 -15.26
N ALA A 436 14.79 -18.31 -15.03
CA ALA A 436 13.91 -18.71 -13.94
C ALA A 436 13.48 -20.18 -14.06
N LEU A 437 13.04 -20.61 -15.24
CA LEU A 437 12.69 -22.01 -15.50
C LEU A 437 13.87 -22.96 -15.26
N ALA A 438 15.09 -22.57 -15.61
CA ALA A 438 16.29 -23.36 -15.33
C ALA A 438 16.61 -23.50 -13.83
N ARG A 439 15.99 -22.69 -12.95
CA ARG A 439 16.12 -22.80 -11.49
C ARG A 439 15.00 -23.61 -10.83
N VAL A 440 13.88 -23.86 -11.51
CA VAL A 440 12.76 -24.64 -10.96
C VAL A 440 13.21 -26.01 -10.41
N PRO A 441 14.02 -26.82 -11.13
CA PRO A 441 14.47 -28.12 -10.60
C PRO A 441 15.27 -27.99 -9.30
N HIS A 442 16.07 -26.92 -9.14
CA HIS A 442 16.82 -26.71 -7.90
C HIS A 442 15.89 -26.54 -6.71
N LEU A 443 14.79 -25.79 -6.85
CA LEU A 443 13.81 -25.61 -5.77
C LEU A 443 13.08 -26.91 -5.44
N LEU A 444 12.67 -27.66 -6.47
CA LEU A 444 12.00 -28.95 -6.28
C LEU A 444 12.89 -30.00 -5.61
N GLU A 445 14.21 -29.94 -5.84
CA GLU A 445 15.20 -30.81 -5.22
C GLU A 445 15.73 -30.29 -3.87
N GLY A 446 15.27 -29.13 -3.41
CA GLY A 446 15.75 -28.49 -2.17
C GLY A 446 17.19 -27.98 -2.24
N VAL A 447 17.69 -27.71 -3.45
CA VAL A 447 19.03 -27.19 -3.72
C VAL A 447 19.03 -25.67 -3.68
N ALA A 448 19.78 -25.10 -2.74
CA ALA A 448 19.96 -23.66 -2.65
C ALA A 448 20.75 -23.11 -3.85
N PHE A 449 20.36 -21.93 -4.33
CA PHE A 449 21.09 -21.17 -5.35
C PHE A 449 21.03 -19.67 -5.07
N ASN A 450 21.89 -18.91 -5.76
CA ASN A 450 21.93 -17.46 -5.70
C ASN A 450 21.79 -16.90 -7.12
N ASP A 451 20.84 -15.99 -7.33
CA ASP A 451 20.53 -15.34 -8.62
C ASP A 451 19.84 -13.99 -8.36
N ASP A 452 19.42 -13.29 -9.42
CA ASP A 452 18.55 -12.12 -9.31
C ASP A 452 17.26 -12.50 -8.54
N ALA A 453 16.83 -11.68 -7.57
CA ALA A 453 15.67 -12.02 -6.75
C ALA A 453 14.36 -12.15 -7.56
N ARG A 454 14.25 -11.49 -8.73
CA ARG A 454 13.13 -11.73 -9.65
C ARG A 454 13.19 -13.12 -10.26
N VAL A 455 14.39 -13.62 -10.58
CA VAL A 455 14.60 -15.00 -11.07
C VAL A 455 14.21 -16.00 -9.97
N VAL A 456 14.62 -15.74 -8.73
CA VAL A 456 14.24 -16.57 -7.57
C VAL A 456 12.73 -16.60 -7.39
N LEU A 457 12.07 -15.43 -7.39
CA LEU A 457 10.61 -15.31 -7.27
C LEU A 457 9.89 -16.08 -8.38
N MET A 458 10.25 -15.82 -9.64
CA MET A 458 9.61 -16.47 -10.78
C MET A 458 9.80 -17.99 -10.74
N ALA A 459 11.00 -18.46 -10.39
CA ALA A 459 11.28 -19.89 -10.24
C ALA A 459 10.47 -20.51 -9.09
N ALA A 460 10.32 -19.80 -7.98
CA ALA A 460 9.54 -20.28 -6.84
C ALA A 460 8.05 -20.42 -7.18
N VAL A 461 7.49 -19.44 -7.87
CA VAL A 461 6.09 -19.47 -8.33
C VAL A 461 5.86 -20.64 -9.29
N GLU A 462 6.77 -20.89 -10.23
CA GLU A 462 6.63 -22.04 -11.15
C GLU A 462 6.87 -23.38 -10.45
N ALA A 463 7.82 -23.48 -9.53
CA ALA A 463 8.03 -24.69 -8.73
C ALA A 463 6.79 -25.04 -7.89
N ALA A 464 6.17 -24.04 -7.24
CA ALA A 464 4.92 -24.22 -6.52
C ALA A 464 3.75 -24.64 -7.43
N ALA A 465 3.73 -24.20 -8.69
CA ALA A 465 2.73 -24.60 -9.67
C ALA A 465 2.87 -26.06 -10.12
N GLU A 466 4.10 -26.59 -10.21
CA GLU A 466 4.37 -27.99 -10.54
C GLU A 466 4.06 -28.93 -9.36
N HIS A 467 4.25 -28.46 -8.13
CA HIS A 467 4.03 -29.21 -6.90
C HIS A 467 3.24 -28.39 -5.88
N PRO A 468 1.91 -28.26 -6.04
CA PRO A 468 1.04 -27.62 -5.05
C PRO A 468 0.99 -28.51 -3.81
N ASN A 469 1.85 -28.22 -2.83
CA ASN A 469 1.99 -28.96 -1.58
C ASN A 469 1.10 -28.40 -0.48
#